data_AF-A0A516P0X3-F1
#
_entry.id   AF-A0A516P0X3-F1
#
_cell.length_a   1.000
_cell.length_b   1.000
_cell.length_c   1.000
_cell.angle_alpha   90.00
_cell.angle_beta   90.00
_cell.angle_gamma   90.00
#
_symmetry.space_group_name_H-M   'P 1'
#
loop_
_entity.id
_entity.type
_entity.pdbx_description
1 polymer ?
#
loop_
_entity_poly.entity_id
_entity_poly.type
_entity_poly.pdbx_seq_one_letter_code
_entity_poly.pdbx_strand_id
1 'polypeptide(L)'
;MSKDLLIPRNILYLLIIVGFVINFLNLVLKLEDYGISDSVGKSLVFFAMLASFIATAVLIIDVFVNNVDGKYLWTLVFLFSGGFLGYFYLRNRSYYTSKSK
;
A
#
# COMPACT_ATOMS: atom_id res chain seq x y z
N MET A 1 -17.03 23.48 8.57
CA MET A 1 -17.23 23.17 7.14
C MET A 1 -16.16 22.16 6.77
N SER A 2 -16.54 20.93 6.41
CA SER A 2 -15.57 19.92 5.96
C SER A 2 -15.01 20.31 4.60
N LYS A 3 -13.69 20.23 4.42
CA LYS A 3 -13.06 20.39 3.11
C LYS A 3 -13.18 19.09 2.33
N ASP A 4 -13.31 19.22 1.02
CA ASP A 4 -13.31 18.09 0.11
C ASP A 4 -11.97 17.33 0.15
N LEU A 5 -12.04 16.05 -0.19
CA LEU A 5 -10.84 15.21 -0.33
C LEU A 5 -9.91 15.78 -1.39
N LEU A 6 -8.60 15.69 -1.15
CA LEU A 6 -7.55 16.09 -2.11
C LEU A 6 -7.66 15.36 -3.46
N ILE A 7 -8.19 14.13 -3.42
CA ILE A 7 -8.39 13.28 -4.58
C ILE A 7 -9.84 12.79 -4.56
N PRO A 8 -10.53 12.68 -5.71
CA PRO A 8 -11.85 12.09 -5.79
C PRO A 8 -11.93 10.74 -5.07
N ARG A 9 -12.99 10.55 -4.29
CA ARG A 9 -13.20 9.35 -3.46
C ARG A 9 -13.07 8.05 -4.25
N ASN A 10 -13.56 8.03 -5.48
CA ASN A 10 -13.50 6.87 -6.37
C ASN A 10 -12.05 6.47 -6.70
N ILE A 11 -11.19 7.45 -6.93
CA ILE A 11 -9.76 7.23 -7.20
C ILE A 11 -9.06 6.77 -5.92
N LEU A 12 -9.39 7.37 -4.77
CA LEU A 12 -8.83 6.95 -3.48
C LEU A 12 -9.18 5.48 -3.17
N TYR A 13 -10.44 5.08 -3.38
CA TYR A 13 -10.83 3.67 -3.24
C TYR A 13 -10.10 2.75 -4.22
N LEU A 14 -9.94 3.18 -5.47
CA LEU A 14 -9.18 2.40 -6.45
C LEU A 14 -7.72 2.22 -6.00
N LEU A 15 -7.06 3.26 -5.51
CA LEU A 15 -5.69 3.18 -4.99
C LEU A 15 -5.59 2.21 -3.81
N ILE A 16 -6.55 2.26 -2.88
CA ILE A 16 -6.59 1.35 -1.72
C ILE A 16 -6.81 -0.09 -2.17
N ILE A 17 -7.78 -0.34 -3.05
CA ILE A 17 -8.10 -1.70 -3.53
C ILE A 17 -6.93 -2.26 -4.32
N VAL A 18 -6.38 -1.52 -5.28
CA VAL A 18 -5.23 -1.97 -6.09
C VAL A 18 -4.02 -2.22 -5.20
N GLY A 19 -3.72 -1.30 -4.28
CA GLY A 19 -2.63 -1.44 -3.33
C GLY A 19 -2.79 -2.67 -2.43
N PHE A 20 -3.98 -2.86 -1.85
CA PHE A 20 -4.27 -3.98 -0.96
C PHE A 20 -4.28 -5.32 -1.69
N VAL A 21 -5.03 -5.43 -2.80
CA VAL A 21 -5.22 -6.69 -3.53
C VAL A 21 -3.89 -7.17 -4.11
N ILE A 22 -3.10 -6.31 -4.76
CA ILE A 22 -1.83 -6.75 -5.35
C ILE A 22 -0.83 -7.16 -4.27
N ASN A 23 -0.70 -6.37 -3.19
CA ASN A 23 0.19 -6.73 -2.09
C ASN A 23 -0.25 -8.04 -1.40
N PHE A 24 -1.57 -8.23 -1.21
CA PHE A 24 -2.13 -9.45 -0.63
C PHE A 24 -1.97 -10.67 -1.54
N LEU A 25 -2.23 -10.52 -2.84
CA LEU A 25 -2.06 -11.61 -3.81
C LEU A 25 -0.60 -12.02 -3.92
N ASN A 26 0.33 -11.07 -4.01
CA ASN A 26 1.77 -11.40 -4.04
C ASN A 26 2.25 -12.09 -2.75
N LEU A 27 1.56 -11.86 -1.64
CA LEU A 27 1.88 -12.40 -0.34
C LEU A 27 1.34 -13.82 -0.17
N VAL A 28 0.10 -14.06 -0.59
CA VAL A 28 -0.57 -15.37 -0.45
C VAL A 28 -0.19 -16.31 -1.59
N LEU A 29 -0.03 -15.76 -2.79
CA LEU A 29 0.28 -16.48 -4.01
C LEU A 29 1.67 -16.06 -4.46
N LYS A 30 2.60 -17.00 -4.56
CA LYS A 30 3.81 -16.73 -5.33
C LYS A 30 3.36 -16.52 -6.77
N LEU A 31 3.47 -15.30 -7.27
CA LEU A 31 3.04 -14.96 -8.63
C LEU A 31 3.77 -15.82 -9.69
N GLU A 32 4.98 -16.28 -9.35
CA GLU A 32 5.77 -17.26 -10.11
C GLU A 32 5.03 -18.60 -10.32
N ASP A 33 4.28 -19.08 -9.32
CA ASP A 33 3.51 -20.33 -9.40
C ASP A 33 2.34 -20.22 -10.40
N TYR A 34 1.99 -19.00 -10.82
CA TYR A 34 0.92 -18.69 -11.78
C TYR A 34 1.47 -18.25 -13.15
N GLY A 35 2.76 -18.45 -13.41
CA GLY A 35 3.38 -18.15 -14.70
C GLY A 35 3.66 -16.65 -14.93
N ILE A 36 3.55 -15.82 -13.90
CA ILE A 36 3.95 -14.40 -13.98
C ILE A 36 5.46 -14.34 -13.79
N SER A 37 6.16 -13.73 -14.76
CA SER A 37 7.61 -13.55 -14.66
C SER A 37 7.99 -12.72 -13.43
N ASP A 38 9.10 -13.08 -12.81
CA ASP A 38 9.64 -12.41 -11.62
C ASP A 38 9.74 -10.88 -11.79
N SER A 39 10.17 -10.41 -12.96
CA SER A 39 10.27 -8.98 -13.28
C SER A 39 8.91 -8.27 -13.25
N VAL A 40 7.86 -8.86 -13.83
CA VAL A 40 6.51 -8.29 -13.84
C VAL A 40 5.90 -8.30 -12.44
N GLY A 41 6.15 -9.37 -11.67
CA GLY A 41 5.74 -9.46 -10.26
C GLY A 41 6.35 -8.35 -9.42
N LYS A 42 7.66 -8.11 -9.53
CA LYS A 42 8.36 -7.01 -8.84
C LYS A 42 7.80 -5.64 -9.21
N SER A 43 7.54 -5.39 -10.50
CA SER A 43 6.94 -4.13 -10.94
C SER A 43 5.55 -3.91 -10.36
N LEU A 44 4.68 -4.93 -10.39
CA LEU A 44 3.34 -4.86 -9.82
C LEU A 44 3.36 -4.52 -8.32
N VAL A 45 4.25 -5.18 -7.57
CA VAL A 45 4.42 -4.92 -6.12
C VAL A 45 4.88 -3.49 -5.89
N PHE A 46 5.83 -2.99 -6.68
CA PHE A 46 6.28 -1.60 -6.57
C PHE A 46 5.14 -0.60 -6.81
N PHE A 47 4.34 -0.80 -7.86
CA PHE A 47 3.16 0.04 -8.13
C PHE A 47 2.12 -0.04 -7.01
N ALA A 48 1.89 -1.23 -6.45
CA ALA A 48 0.97 -1.43 -5.34
C ALA A 48 1.44 -0.73 -4.05
N MET A 49 2.74 -0.77 -3.77
CA MET A 49 3.35 -0.04 -2.65
C MET A 49 3.18 1.48 -2.83
N LEU A 50 3.43 1.99 -4.05
CA LEU A 50 3.26 3.41 -4.36
C LEU A 50 1.79 3.83 -4.21
N ALA A 51 0.84 3.05 -4.74
CA ALA A 51 -0.59 3.33 -4.60
C ALA A 51 -1.03 3.36 -3.13
N SER A 52 -0.56 2.41 -2.33
CA SER A 52 -0.83 2.34 -0.89
C SER A 52 -0.25 3.54 -0.14
N PHE A 53 0.96 3.97 -0.51
CA PHE A 53 1.60 5.16 0.05
C PHE A 53 0.80 6.43 -0.27
N ILE A 54 0.42 6.64 -1.53
CA ILE A 54 -0.37 7.82 -1.94
C ILE A 54 -1.72 7.84 -1.21
N ALA A 55 -2.42 6.71 -1.16
CA ALA A 55 -3.69 6.61 -0.44
C ALA A 55 -3.53 6.95 1.05
N THR A 56 -2.48 6.43 1.69
CA THR A 56 -2.18 6.69 3.10
C THR A 56 -1.88 8.16 3.34
N ALA A 57 -1.04 8.79 2.51
CA ALA A 57 -0.72 10.20 2.62
C ALA A 57 -1.96 11.08 2.48
N VAL A 58 -2.83 10.78 1.51
CA VAL A 58 -4.08 11.53 1.28
C VAL A 58 -5.04 11.38 2.47
N LEU A 59 -5.19 10.18 3.03
CA LEU A 59 -6.02 9.94 4.22
C LEU A 59 -5.48 10.66 5.46
N ILE A 60 -4.15 10.69 5.65
CA ILE A 60 -3.54 11.45 6.74
C ILE A 60 -3.83 12.94 6.57
N ILE A 61 -3.62 13.49 5.37
CA ILE A 61 -3.90 14.92 5.14
C ILE A 61 -5.39 15.21 5.37
N ASP A 62 -6.29 14.34 4.92
CA ASP A 62 -7.74 14.48 5.14
C ASP A 62 -8.09 14.60 6.63
N VAL A 63 -7.61 13.68 7.48
CA VAL A 63 -7.94 13.71 8.92
C VAL A 63 -7.42 14.97 9.63
N PHE A 64 -6.29 15.52 9.17
CA PHE A 64 -5.76 16.78 9.71
C PHE A 64 -6.50 18.01 9.19
N VAL A 65 -6.76 18.07 7.88
CA VAL A 65 -7.44 19.19 7.22
C VAL A 65 -8.89 19.32 7.70
N ASN A 66 -9.55 18.19 7.94
CA ASN A 66 -10.92 18.14 8.43
C ASN A 66 -11.04 18.12 9.96
N ASN A 67 -9.91 18.18 10.69
CA ASN A 67 -9.85 18.14 12.14
C ASN A 67 -10.69 17.01 12.75
N VAL A 68 -10.55 15.80 12.20
CA VAL A 68 -11.29 14.61 12.62
C VAL A 68 -10.94 14.24 14.06
N ASP A 69 -11.93 13.85 14.84
CA ASP A 69 -11.73 13.38 16.21
C ASP A 69 -10.80 12.16 16.23
N GLY A 70 -9.78 12.21 17.08
CA GLY A 70 -8.76 11.16 17.14
C GLY A 70 -7.85 11.10 15.91
N LYS A 71 -7.68 12.18 15.13
CA LYS A 71 -6.77 12.25 13.96
C LYS A 71 -5.38 11.62 14.17
N TYR A 72 -4.81 11.72 15.36
CA TYR A 72 -3.53 11.08 15.71
C TYR A 72 -3.64 9.55 15.79
N LEU A 73 -4.73 9.01 16.37
CA LEU A 73 -5.00 7.58 16.38
C LEU A 73 -5.27 7.05 14.98
N TRP A 74 -6.05 7.77 14.17
CA TRP A 74 -6.26 7.41 12.76
C TRP A 74 -4.96 7.40 11.96
N THR A 75 -4.12 8.42 12.16
CA THR A 75 -2.78 8.47 11.53
C THR A 75 -1.94 7.27 11.93
N LEU A 76 -1.94 6.90 13.22
CA LEU A 76 -1.25 5.70 13.69
C LEU A 76 -1.78 4.44 13.00
N VAL A 77 -3.10 4.27 12.90
CA VAL A 77 -3.72 3.12 12.19
C VAL A 77 -3.30 3.09 10.72
N PHE A 78 -3.33 4.22 10.02
CA PHE A 78 -2.92 4.30 8.62
C PHE A 78 -1.44 3.96 8.45
N LEU A 79 -0.56 4.46 9.31
CA LEU A 79 0.86 4.12 9.28
C LEU A 79 1.13 2.66 9.66
N PHE A 80 0.33 2.09 10.58
CA PHE A 80 0.46 0.68 10.99
C PHE A 80 0.13 -0.29 9.85
N SER A 81 -0.73 0.12 8.92
CA SER A 81 -0.97 -0.66 7.69
C SER A 81 0.32 -0.85 6.87
N GLY A 82 1.27 0.09 6.94
CA GLY A 82 2.62 -0.06 6.39
C GLY A 82 3.50 -1.02 7.19
N GLY A 83 3.32 -1.12 8.51
CA GLY A 83 3.99 -2.12 9.35
C GLY A 83 3.64 -3.55 8.96
N PHE A 84 2.39 -3.79 8.54
CA PHE A 84 1.97 -5.07 7.97
C PHE A 84 2.78 -5.39 6.70
N LEU A 85 2.91 -4.44 5.77
CA LEU A 85 3.77 -4.59 4.58
C LEU A 85 5.25 -4.84 4.94
N GLY A 86 5.75 -4.19 5.99
CA GLY A 86 7.12 -4.36 6.50
C GLY A 86 7.42 -5.79 6.97
N TYR A 87 6.46 -6.45 7.62
CA TYR A 87 6.58 -7.87 7.98
C TYR A 87 6.80 -8.76 6.74
N PHE A 88 6.11 -8.48 5.63
CA PHE A 88 6.26 -9.25 4.39
C PHE A 88 7.55 -8.95 3.65
N TYR A 89 8.00 -7.69 3.67
CA TYR A 89 9.33 -7.35 3.20
C TYR A 89 10.40 -8.17 3.94
N LEU A 90 10.30 -8.29 5.26
CA LEU A 90 11.25 -9.07 6.06
C LEU A 90 11.17 -10.58 5.72
N ARG A 91 9.97 -11.13 5.57
CA ARG A 91 9.77 -12.56 5.23
C ARG A 91 10.31 -12.90 3.85
N ASN A 92 10.12 -12.02 2.88
CA ASN A 92 10.56 -12.22 1.50
C ASN A 92 11.84 -11.43 1.18
N ARG A 93 12.62 -11.03 2.19
CA ARG A 93 13.78 -10.15 2.00
C ARG A 93 14.76 -10.73 0.98
N SER A 94 15.00 -12.04 1.01
CA SER A 94 15.89 -12.75 0.09
C SER A 94 15.53 -12.52 -1.38
N TYR A 95 14.23 -12.45 -1.71
CA TYR A 95 13.71 -12.17 -3.05
C TYR A 95 14.06 -10.75 -3.55
N TYR A 96 14.08 -9.78 -2.62
CA TYR A 96 14.44 -8.39 -2.92
C TYR A 96 15.96 -8.12 -2.83
N THR A 97 16.71 -8.98 -2.14
CA THR A 97 18.15 -8.81 -1.93
C THR A 97 19.02 -9.75 -2.75
N SER A 98 18.47 -10.71 -3.51
CA SER A 98 19.29 -11.58 -4.37
C SER A 98 19.88 -10.74 -5.50
N LYS A 99 21.15 -10.36 -5.35
CA LYS A 99 21.97 -9.90 -6.48
C LYS A 99 21.83 -10.92 -7.61
N SER A 100 21.48 -10.43 -8.80
CA SER A 100 21.80 -11.08 -10.07
C SER A 100 23.19 -11.70 -9.94
N LYS A 101 23.24 -13.02 -9.85
CA LYS A 101 24.45 -13.80 -10.12
C LYS A 101 24.34 -14.29 -11.55
#